data_AF-A0A6A4F5X7-F1
#
_entry.id   AF-A0A6A4F5X7-F1
#
_cell.length_a   1.000
_cell.length_b   1.000
_cell.length_c   1.000
_cell.angle_alpha   90.00
_cell.angle_beta   90.00
_cell.angle_gamma   90.00
#
_symmetry.space_group_name_H-M   'P 1'
#
loop_
_entity.id
_entity.type
_entity.pdbx_description
1 polymer ?
#
loop_
_entity_poly.entity_id
_entity_poly.type
_entity_poly.pdbx_seq_one_letter_code
_entity_poly.pdbx_strand_id
1 'polypeptide(L)'
;MKAKQEFVVAYSPWLNSSVERVNRDVLQVLRAMILEYSLSYQDWVHLIPLVQANLNHSPVPSLAGRAPIEVFTGLPCPSPISTIFVPGYAPISVNTSMQTIEESLAALRSSIEKMHQEVTDQRERRTLLNKKRAEGYQMVNFSIGDYVLRSRVDEKNQNNLLVTWVGPYVVTKCKPIRSQSSISSPGGRATCMPLG
;
A
#
# COMPACT_ATOMS: atom_id res chain seq x y z
N MET A 1 2.52 -22.74 -10.42
CA MET A 1 2.19 -21.74 -9.38
C MET A 1 0.86 -21.09 -9.76
N LYS A 2 -0.23 -21.30 -9.03
CA LYS A 2 -1.52 -20.64 -9.31
C LYS A 2 -1.62 -19.41 -8.40
N ALA A 3 -1.60 -18.21 -8.98
CA ALA A 3 -1.82 -16.98 -8.24
C ALA A 3 -3.31 -16.68 -8.17
N LYS A 4 -3.84 -16.40 -6.96
CA LYS A 4 -5.22 -15.94 -6.80
C LYS A 4 -5.27 -14.46 -7.15
N GLN A 5 -5.96 -14.11 -8.24
CA GLN A 5 -6.19 -12.71 -8.59
C GLN A 5 -7.41 -12.20 -7.81
N GLU A 6 -7.20 -11.12 -7.04
CA GLU A 6 -8.27 -10.45 -6.31
C GLU A 6 -8.59 -9.13 -6.99
N PHE A 7 -9.84 -8.98 -7.44
CA PHE A 7 -10.32 -7.75 -8.03
C PHE A 7 -10.97 -6.86 -6.99
N VAL A 8 -10.78 -5.56 -7.17
CA VAL A 8 -11.41 -4.51 -6.38
C VAL A 8 -12.66 -4.03 -7.13
N VAL A 9 -13.68 -3.60 -6.39
CA VAL A 9 -14.89 -3.00 -6.96
C VAL A 9 -14.50 -1.81 -7.85
N ALA A 10 -15.14 -1.73 -9.03
CA ALA A 10 -14.88 -0.68 -9.99
C ALA A 10 -15.09 0.71 -9.37
N TYR A 11 -14.17 1.64 -9.68
CA TYR A 11 -14.20 3.03 -9.21
C TYR A 11 -14.24 3.20 -7.67
N SER A 12 -13.65 2.25 -6.93
CA SER A 12 -13.43 2.34 -5.49
C SER A 12 -11.95 2.55 -5.15
N PRO A 13 -11.36 3.72 -5.51
CA PRO A 13 -9.91 3.98 -5.35
C PRO A 13 -9.44 3.88 -3.89
N TRP A 14 -10.31 4.19 -2.93
CA TRP A 14 -10.00 4.09 -1.49
C TRP A 14 -9.59 2.67 -1.04
N LEU A 15 -10.05 1.63 -1.76
CA LEU A 15 -9.66 0.25 -1.48
C LEU A 15 -8.21 -0.06 -1.87
N ASN A 16 -7.61 0.72 -2.79
CA ASN A 16 -6.21 0.60 -3.19
C ASN A 16 -5.32 1.74 -2.67
N SER A 17 -5.78 2.43 -1.62
CA SER A 17 -5.14 3.63 -1.07
C SER A 17 -3.67 3.43 -0.63
N SER A 18 -3.28 2.21 -0.27
CA SER A 18 -1.88 1.87 0.03
C SER A 18 -0.98 1.99 -1.20
N VAL A 19 -1.40 1.42 -2.34
CA VAL A 19 -0.63 1.50 -3.59
C VAL A 19 -0.59 2.93 -4.10
N GLU A 20 -1.71 3.65 -4.03
CA GLU A 20 -1.75 5.07 -4.40
C GLU A 20 -0.78 5.92 -3.57
N ARG A 21 -0.60 5.60 -2.29
CA ARG A 21 0.38 6.27 -1.43
C ARG A 21 1.80 5.97 -1.87
N VAL A 22 2.15 4.70 -2.06
CA VAL A 22 3.48 4.29 -2.53
C VAL A 22 3.80 4.94 -3.88
N ASN A 23 2.83 5.00 -4.80
CA ASN A 23 3.03 5.67 -6.09
C ASN A 23 3.33 7.17 -5.94
N ARG A 24 2.72 7.87 -4.97
CA ARG A 24 3.08 9.26 -4.67
C ARG A 24 4.51 9.38 -4.14
N ASP A 25 4.91 8.47 -3.26
CA ASP A 25 6.27 8.45 -2.70
C ASP A 25 7.31 8.18 -3.80
N VAL A 26 7.04 7.23 -4.71
CA VAL A 26 7.87 6.97 -5.90
C VAL A 26 8.05 8.22 -6.74
N LEU A 27 6.95 8.92 -7.07
CA LEU A 27 7.02 10.14 -7.88
C LEU A 27 7.77 11.27 -7.15
N GLN A 28 7.60 11.41 -5.84
CA GLN A 28 8.28 12.42 -5.06
C GLN A 28 9.80 12.18 -5.04
N VAL A 29 10.22 10.95 -4.78
CA VAL A 29 11.64 10.55 -4.75
C VAL A 29 12.27 10.67 -6.14
N LEU A 30 11.56 10.26 -7.19
CA LEU A 30 12.03 10.40 -8.56
C LEU A 30 12.25 11.87 -8.95
N ARG A 31 11.28 12.75 -8.64
CA ARG A 31 11.40 14.20 -8.89
C ARG A 31 12.59 14.81 -8.17
N ALA A 32 12.79 14.45 -6.89
CA ALA A 32 13.93 14.94 -6.12
C ALA A 32 15.26 14.52 -6.75
N MET A 33 15.39 13.27 -7.18
CA MET A 33 16.63 12.80 -7.83
C MET A 33 16.88 13.44 -9.20
N ILE A 34 15.83 13.65 -10.01
CA ILE A 34 15.99 14.35 -11.30
C ILE A 34 16.55 15.77 -11.06
N LEU A 35 16.06 16.46 -10.04
CA LEU A 35 16.56 17.79 -9.67
C LEU A 35 17.99 17.75 -9.12
N GLU A 36 18.28 16.83 -8.20
CA GLU A 36 19.60 16.70 -7.55
C GLU A 36 20.71 16.37 -8.57
N TYR A 37 20.45 15.42 -9.47
CA TYR A 37 21.42 15.00 -10.47
C TYR A 37 21.36 15.82 -11.76
N SER A 38 20.48 16.83 -11.82
CA SER A 38 20.27 17.68 -13.01
C SER A 38 20.06 16.86 -14.30
N LEU A 39 19.32 15.77 -14.20
CA LEU A 39 19.07 14.84 -15.31
C LEU A 39 17.92 15.29 -16.19
N SER A 40 17.92 14.87 -17.45
CA SER A 40 16.75 15.01 -18.33
C SER A 40 15.60 14.14 -17.80
N TYR A 41 14.37 14.63 -17.92
CA TYR A 41 13.19 13.85 -17.56
C TYR A 41 13.02 12.58 -18.41
N GLN A 42 13.67 12.50 -19.58
CA GLN A 42 13.64 11.31 -20.44
C GLN A 42 14.50 10.17 -19.90
N ASP A 43 15.46 10.48 -19.03
CA ASP A 43 16.46 9.52 -18.51
C ASP A 43 16.04 8.90 -17.16
N TRP A 44 14.79 9.10 -16.75
CA TRP A 44 14.25 8.66 -15.46
C TRP A 44 14.41 7.16 -15.19
N VAL A 45 14.47 6.34 -16.25
CA VAL A 45 14.62 4.87 -16.15
C VAL A 45 15.92 4.50 -15.43
N HIS A 46 16.99 5.27 -15.63
CA HIS A 46 18.28 5.05 -14.98
C HIS A 46 18.24 5.31 -13.47
N LEU A 47 17.27 6.09 -13.00
CA LEU A 47 17.07 6.38 -11.59
C LEU A 47 16.28 5.29 -10.87
N ILE A 48 15.57 4.41 -11.58
CA ILE A 48 14.68 3.41 -10.96
C ILE A 48 15.39 2.51 -9.94
N PRO A 49 16.60 1.98 -10.17
CA PRO A 49 17.32 1.23 -9.15
C PRO A 49 17.60 2.05 -7.89
N LEU A 50 17.96 3.33 -8.05
CA LEU A 50 18.17 4.24 -6.91
C LEU A 50 16.86 4.56 -6.20
N VAL A 51 15.76 4.78 -6.91
CA VAL A 51 14.42 5.03 -6.31
C VAL A 51 14.01 3.82 -5.49
N GLN A 52 14.14 2.62 -6.04
CA GLN A 52 13.81 1.38 -5.35
C GLN A 52 14.69 1.18 -4.12
N ALA A 53 16.00 1.43 -4.22
CA ALA A 53 16.92 1.34 -3.09
C ALA A 53 16.54 2.34 -1.99
N ASN A 54 16.27 3.61 -2.35
CA ASN A 54 15.86 4.62 -1.37
C ASN A 54 14.58 4.22 -0.64
N LEU A 55 13.54 3.79 -1.38
CA LEU A 55 12.27 3.38 -0.78
C LEU A 55 12.39 2.15 0.12
N ASN A 56 13.22 1.17 -0.26
CA ASN A 56 13.35 -0.08 0.50
C ASN A 56 14.21 0.05 1.77
N HIS A 57 15.14 1.01 1.81
CA HIS A 57 16.04 1.23 2.95
C HIS A 57 15.60 2.40 3.86
N SER A 58 14.61 3.19 3.46
CA SER A 58 14.13 4.32 4.26
C SER A 58 13.10 3.88 5.31
N PRO A 59 13.28 4.23 6.59
CA PRO A 59 12.29 3.98 7.64
C PRO A 59 10.94 4.64 7.35
N VAL A 60 9.84 3.91 7.54
CA VAL A 60 8.49 4.44 7.30
C VAL A 60 7.64 4.38 8.58
N PRO A 61 6.96 5.47 8.98
CA PRO A 61 6.11 5.47 10.17
C PRO A 61 4.96 4.45 10.16
N SER A 62 4.51 4.00 8.98
CA SER A 62 3.50 2.94 8.86
C SER A 62 4.02 1.57 9.28
N LEU A 63 5.34 1.38 9.23
CA LEU A 63 6.04 0.16 9.61
C LEU A 63 6.72 0.30 10.97
N ALA A 64 6.09 1.03 11.90
CA ALA A 64 6.66 1.33 13.22
C ALA A 64 8.04 2.04 13.17
N GLY A 65 8.34 2.78 12.09
CA GLY A 65 9.63 3.44 11.94
C GLY A 65 10.76 2.49 11.51
N ARG A 66 10.43 1.34 10.91
CA ARG A 66 11.38 0.41 10.28
C ARG A 66 11.37 0.56 8.77
N ALA A 67 12.48 0.19 8.13
CA ALA A 67 12.57 0.18 6.67
C ALA A 67 11.89 -1.07 6.08
N PRO A 68 11.33 -1.01 4.86
CA PRO A 68 10.71 -2.17 4.22
C PRO A 68 11.61 -3.40 4.13
N ILE A 69 12.92 -3.21 3.88
CA ILE A 69 13.88 -4.31 3.83
C ILE A 69 14.03 -5.04 5.16
N GLU A 70 13.91 -4.33 6.28
CA GLU A 70 14.00 -4.92 7.62
C GLU A 70 12.78 -5.78 7.92
N VAL A 71 11.60 -5.29 7.55
CA VAL A 71 10.34 -6.03 7.73
C VAL A 71 10.28 -7.26 6.82
N PHE A 72 10.84 -7.15 5.61
CA PHE A 72 10.86 -8.22 4.62
C PHE A 72 11.89 -9.31 4.95
N THR A 73 13.11 -8.93 5.34
CA THR A 73 14.22 -9.87 5.56
C THR A 73 14.38 -10.29 7.01
N GLY A 74 13.87 -9.51 7.95
CA GLY A 74 14.12 -9.69 9.38
C GLY A 74 15.47 -9.16 9.87
N LEU A 75 16.30 -8.65 8.96
CA LEU A 75 17.67 -8.22 9.24
C LEU A 75 17.73 -6.70 9.41
N PRO A 76 18.73 -6.17 10.15
CA PRO A 76 18.93 -4.73 10.22
C PRO A 76 19.19 -4.16 8.82
N CYS A 77 18.73 -2.93 8.59
CA CYS A 77 18.92 -2.25 7.32
C CYS A 77 20.44 -2.16 7.02
N PRO A 78 20.91 -2.69 5.87
CA PRO A 78 22.33 -2.65 5.55
C PRO A 78 22.78 -1.19 5.42
N SER A 79 23.90 -0.86 6.08
CA SER A 79 24.52 0.44 5.89
C SER A 79 24.92 0.59 4.41
N PRO A 80 24.64 1.73 3.75
CA PRO A 80 25.12 1.98 2.40
C PRO A 80 26.66 1.95 2.29
N ILE A 81 27.39 1.98 3.41
CA ILE A 81 28.85 1.86 3.51
C ILE A 81 29.21 0.55 4.24
N SER A 82 28.72 -0.60 3.77
CA SER A 82 29.08 -1.91 4.36
C SER A 82 30.32 -2.55 3.72
N THR A 83 30.77 -2.05 2.56
CA THR A 83 31.97 -2.53 1.87
C THR A 83 32.73 -1.35 1.30
N ILE A 84 33.96 -1.16 1.78
CA ILE A 84 34.86 -0.11 1.26
C ILE A 84 35.65 -0.71 0.11
N PHE A 85 35.45 -0.16 -1.10
CA PHE A 85 36.29 -0.45 -2.26
C PHE A 85 37.34 0.64 -2.39
N VAL A 86 38.58 0.34 -1.98
CA VAL A 86 39.75 1.19 -2.25
C VAL A 86 40.50 0.60 -3.45
N PRO A 87 40.74 1.35 -4.55
CA PRO A 87 41.50 0.86 -5.69
C PRO A 87 42.87 0.33 -5.25
N GLY A 88 43.19 -0.93 -5.59
CA GLY A 88 44.43 -1.60 -5.18
C GLY A 88 44.35 -2.41 -3.88
N TYR A 89 43.21 -2.39 -3.17
CA TYR A 89 42.96 -3.21 -1.98
C TYR A 89 41.81 -4.19 -2.21
N ALA A 90 41.86 -5.35 -1.55
CA ALA A 90 40.72 -6.28 -1.54
C ALA A 90 39.53 -5.63 -0.78
N PRO A 91 38.27 -5.96 -1.14
CA PRO A 91 37.09 -5.40 -0.49
C PRO A 91 37.11 -5.65 1.01
N ILE A 92 37.04 -4.59 1.82
CA ILE A 92 37.06 -4.71 3.27
C ILE A 92 35.61 -4.91 3.77
N SER A 93 35.29 -6.13 4.15
CA SER A 93 34.00 -6.48 4.77
C SER A 93 34.07 -6.29 6.28
N VAL A 94 33.25 -5.41 6.82
CA VAL A 94 33.08 -5.27 8.28
C VAL A 94 32.09 -6.35 8.73
N ASN A 95 32.59 -7.53 9.09
CA ASN A 95 31.73 -8.66 9.45
C ASN A 95 31.42 -8.67 10.96
N THR A 96 30.14 -8.74 11.30
CA THR A 96 29.64 -8.88 12.67
C THR A 96 29.13 -10.30 12.89
N SER A 97 29.82 -11.01 13.79
CA SER A 97 29.40 -12.22 14.51
C SER A 97 29.39 -13.57 13.77
N MET A 98 30.15 -14.52 14.34
CA MET A 98 30.15 -15.95 14.03
C MET A 98 29.27 -16.65 15.09
N GLN A 99 28.03 -16.98 14.74
CA GLN A 99 27.11 -17.77 15.57
C GLN A 99 26.63 -19.00 14.79
N THR A 100 26.22 -20.05 15.50
CA THR A 100 25.66 -21.27 14.89
C THR A 100 24.42 -20.93 14.05
N ILE A 101 24.30 -21.53 12.88
CA ILE A 101 23.23 -21.23 11.92
C ILE A 101 21.84 -21.45 12.55
N GLU A 102 21.67 -22.47 13.40
CA GLU A 102 20.39 -22.77 14.03
C GLU A 102 19.97 -21.73 15.08
N GLU A 103 20.91 -21.28 15.91
CA GLU A 103 20.68 -20.25 16.93
C GLU A 103 20.36 -18.90 16.29
N SER A 104 21.11 -18.53 15.24
CA SER A 104 20.86 -17.30 14.47
C SER A 104 19.52 -17.35 13.73
N LEU A 105 19.13 -18.50 13.16
CA LEU A 105 17.80 -18.66 12.56
C LEU A 105 16.67 -18.59 13.59
N ALA A 106 16.85 -19.18 14.78
CA ALA A 106 15.87 -19.09 15.86
C ALA A 106 15.69 -17.64 16.34
N ALA A 107 16.80 -16.93 16.55
CA ALA A 107 16.79 -15.51 16.91
C ALA A 107 16.14 -14.64 15.82
N LEU A 108 16.44 -14.91 14.54
CA LEU A 108 15.86 -14.21 13.41
C LEU A 108 14.35 -14.43 13.31
N ARG A 109 13.87 -15.66 13.48
CA ARG A 109 12.42 -15.97 13.48
C ARG A 109 11.69 -15.21 14.58
N SER A 110 12.19 -15.24 15.81
CA SER A 110 11.61 -14.51 16.93
C SER A 110 11.63 -12.99 16.70
N SER A 111 12.71 -12.47 16.11
CA SER A 111 12.83 -11.05 15.73
C SER A 111 11.77 -10.66 14.68
N ILE A 112 11.61 -11.45 13.62
CA ILE A 112 10.60 -11.22 12.58
C ILE A 112 9.20 -11.25 13.16
N GLU A 113 8.89 -12.24 13.98
CA GLU A 113 7.58 -12.38 14.61
C GLU A 113 7.25 -11.14 15.45
N LYS A 114 8.19 -10.71 16.30
CA LYS A 114 8.05 -9.48 17.09
C LYS A 114 7.87 -8.25 16.21
N MET A 115 8.65 -8.11 15.13
CA MET A 115 8.50 -6.98 14.19
C MET A 115 7.13 -6.97 13.51
N HIS A 116 6.65 -8.12 13.07
CA HIS A 116 5.33 -8.23 12.43
C HIS A 116 4.19 -7.94 13.41
N GLN A 117 4.35 -8.31 14.69
CA GLN A 117 3.42 -7.91 15.75
C GLN A 117 3.41 -6.38 15.92
N GLU A 118 4.57 -5.73 16.06
CA GLU A 118 4.67 -4.27 16.18
C GLU A 118 4.03 -3.52 15.00
N VAL A 119 4.25 -4.00 13.78
CA VAL A 119 3.65 -3.44 12.55
C VAL A 119 2.12 -3.63 12.56
N THR A 120 1.64 -4.79 13.01
CA THR A 120 0.21 -5.09 13.12
C THR A 120 -0.47 -4.17 14.13
N ASP A 121 0.13 -3.99 15.30
CA ASP A 121 -0.36 -3.07 16.35
C ASP A 121 -0.44 -1.63 15.84
N GLN A 122 0.61 -1.16 15.15
CA GLN A 122 0.61 0.20 14.57
C GLN A 122 -0.50 0.36 13.53
N ARG A 123 -0.73 -0.65 12.69
CA ARG A 123 -1.81 -0.65 11.72
C ARG A 123 -3.18 -0.62 12.40
N GLU A 124 -3.35 -1.34 13.51
CA GLU A 124 -4.58 -1.32 14.29
C GLU A 124 -4.81 0.04 14.95
N ARG A 125 -3.80 0.62 15.61
CA ARG A 125 -3.87 1.97 16.19
C ARG A 125 -4.30 3.01 15.16
N ARG A 126 -3.68 2.99 13.96
CA ARG A 126 -4.09 3.87 12.84
C ARG A 126 -5.52 3.62 12.39
N THR A 127 -5.95 2.36 12.34
CA THR A 127 -7.33 2.00 11.99
C THR A 127 -8.31 2.58 12.99
N LEU A 128 -8.04 2.48 14.29
CA LEU A 128 -8.89 3.03 15.35
C LEU A 128 -8.95 4.56 15.28
N LEU A 129 -7.82 5.24 15.05
CA LEU A 129 -7.80 6.69 14.88
C LEU A 129 -8.61 7.13 13.65
N ASN A 130 -8.52 6.40 12.54
CA ASN A 130 -9.32 6.69 11.35
C ASN A 130 -10.82 6.44 11.59
N LYS A 131 -11.18 5.39 12.34
CA LYS A 131 -12.57 5.15 12.75
C LYS A 131 -13.11 6.29 13.60
N LYS A 132 -12.35 6.76 14.60
CA LYS A 132 -12.73 7.92 15.43
C LYS A 132 -12.97 9.18 14.60
N ARG A 133 -12.10 9.47 13.62
CA ARG A 133 -12.33 10.60 12.70
C ARG A 133 -13.56 10.42 11.82
N ALA A 134 -13.97 9.18 11.56
CA ALA A 134 -15.14 8.86 10.76
C ALA A 134 -16.44 8.78 11.59
N GLU A 135 -16.40 8.95 12.92
CA GLU A 135 -17.59 8.85 13.79
C GLU A 135 -18.67 9.89 13.46
N GLY A 136 -18.33 10.98 12.75
CA GLY A 136 -19.30 11.96 12.24
C GLY A 136 -19.98 11.58 10.91
N TYR A 137 -19.59 10.47 10.28
CA TYR A 137 -20.22 9.98 9.05
C TYR A 137 -21.30 8.96 9.39
N GLN A 138 -22.56 9.31 9.13
CA GLN A 138 -23.66 8.37 9.24
C GLN A 138 -23.53 7.31 8.14
N MET A 139 -23.14 6.11 8.56
CA MET A 139 -23.05 4.96 7.68
C MET A 139 -24.47 4.49 7.39
N VAL A 140 -24.94 4.69 6.15
CA VAL A 140 -26.21 4.11 5.70
C VAL A 140 -26.00 2.60 5.61
N ASN A 141 -26.66 1.86 6.50
CA ASN A 141 -26.67 0.40 6.45
C ASN A 141 -27.73 -0.04 5.44
N PHE A 142 -27.33 -0.84 4.46
CA PHE A 142 -28.25 -1.46 3.49
C PHE A 142 -28.61 -2.87 3.93
N SER A 143 -29.89 -3.20 3.84
CA SER A 143 -30.45 -4.52 4.05
C SER A 143 -30.82 -5.18 2.72
N ILE A 144 -30.89 -6.51 2.71
CA ILE A 144 -31.39 -7.25 1.55
C ILE A 144 -32.85 -6.87 1.34
N GLY A 145 -33.20 -6.46 0.11
CA GLY A 145 -34.52 -5.95 -0.23
C GLY A 145 -34.61 -4.43 -0.36
N ASP A 146 -33.61 -3.68 0.12
CA ASP A 146 -33.61 -2.22 0.00
C ASP A 146 -33.46 -1.80 -1.47
N TYR A 147 -34.18 -0.74 -1.84
CA TYR A 147 -34.04 -0.11 -3.15
C TYR A 147 -32.93 0.94 -3.13
N VAL A 148 -32.02 0.87 -4.09
CA VAL A 148 -30.86 1.74 -4.19
C VAL A 148 -30.67 2.30 -5.60
N LEU A 149 -30.09 3.50 -5.67
CA LEU A 149 -29.59 4.07 -6.92
C LEU A 149 -28.08 3.84 -7.03
N ARG A 150 -27.60 3.47 -8.22
CA ARG A 150 -26.18 3.29 -8.50
C ARG A 150 -25.64 4.51 -9.23
N SER A 151 -24.52 5.05 -8.74
CA SER A 151 -23.82 6.12 -9.46
C SER A 151 -23.16 5.59 -10.74
N ARG A 152 -23.29 6.33 -11.83
CA ARG A 152 -22.58 6.09 -13.09
C ARG A 152 -21.82 7.36 -13.44
N VAL A 153 -20.54 7.20 -13.75
CA VAL A 153 -19.74 8.26 -14.36
C VAL A 153 -19.94 8.14 -15.86
N ASP A 154 -20.43 9.20 -16.49
CA ASP A 154 -20.68 9.22 -17.93
C ASP A 154 -19.38 9.65 -18.64
N GLU A 155 -18.68 8.70 -19.26
CA GLU A 155 -17.38 8.96 -19.91
C GLU A 155 -17.47 9.96 -21.08
N LYS A 156 -18.69 10.21 -21.59
CA LYS A 156 -18.94 11.19 -22.66
C LYS A 156 -18.97 12.64 -22.18
N ASN A 157 -19.14 12.90 -20.88
CA ASN A 157 -19.14 14.24 -20.32
C ASN A 157 -17.77 14.53 -19.70
N GLN A 158 -17.03 15.47 -20.29
CA GLN A 158 -15.73 15.94 -19.78
C GLN A 158 -15.82 16.63 -18.39
N ASN A 159 -17.03 16.89 -17.89
CA ASN A 159 -17.26 17.42 -16.55
C ASN A 159 -17.37 16.28 -15.52
N ASN A 160 -16.22 15.98 -14.92
CA ASN A 160 -15.95 14.93 -13.92
C ASN A 160 -16.72 15.07 -12.57
N LEU A 161 -17.71 15.98 -12.51
CA LEU A 161 -18.49 16.32 -11.32
C LEU A 161 -19.98 15.94 -11.43
N LEU A 162 -20.47 15.62 -12.63
CA LEU A 162 -21.85 15.19 -12.81
C LEU A 162 -21.96 13.70 -12.55
N VAL A 163 -22.65 13.35 -11.47
CA VAL A 163 -23.01 11.95 -11.16
C VAL A 163 -24.37 11.67 -11.76
N THR A 164 -24.43 10.73 -12.70
CA THR A 164 -25.71 10.20 -13.20
C THR A 164 -26.14 9.06 -12.29
N TRP A 165 -27.34 9.16 -11.73
CA TRP A 165 -27.93 8.08 -10.94
C TRP A 165 -28.75 7.16 -11.83
N VAL A 166 -28.54 5.85 -11.72
CA VAL A 166 -29.26 4.83 -12.47
C VAL A 166 -29.97 3.91 -11.48
N GLY A 167 -31.24 3.57 -11.76
CA GLY A 167 -32.03 2.67 -10.92
C GLY A 167 -33.53 2.84 -11.10
N PRO A 168 -34.35 2.27 -10.21
CA PRO A 168 -33.95 1.63 -8.94
C PRO A 168 -33.41 0.20 -9.10
N TYR A 169 -32.47 -0.18 -8.23
CA TYR A 169 -31.95 -1.56 -8.08
C TYR A 169 -32.30 -2.10 -6.71
N VAL A 170 -32.41 -3.43 -6.55
CA VAL A 170 -32.66 -4.08 -5.26
C VAL A 170 -31.37 -4.69 -4.72
N VAL A 171 -31.09 -4.50 -3.44
CA VAL A 171 -29.97 -5.13 -2.75
C VAL A 171 -30.27 -6.63 -2.57
N THR A 172 -29.48 -7.49 -3.21
CA THR A 172 -29.65 -8.95 -3.12
C THR A 172 -28.71 -9.62 -2.13
N LYS A 173 -27.56 -8.99 -1.84
CA LYS A 173 -26.54 -9.50 -0.90
C LYS A 173 -25.80 -8.35 -0.23
N CYS A 174 -25.61 -8.45 1.08
CA CYS A 174 -24.76 -7.55 1.85
C CYS A 174 -23.48 -8.29 2.26
N LYS A 175 -22.31 -7.70 2.00
CA LYS A 175 -21.02 -8.21 2.49
C LYS A 175 -20.41 -7.18 3.44
N PRO A 176 -19.82 -7.60 4.56
CA PRO A 176 -19.11 -6.67 5.44
C PRO A 176 -17.94 -6.03 4.69
N ILE A 177 -17.68 -4.75 4.95
CA ILE A 177 -16.65 -3.93 4.29
C ILE A 177 -15.21 -4.46 4.49
N ARG A 178 -15.03 -5.50 5.31
CA ARG A 178 -13.75 -6.16 5.58
C ARG A 178 -13.72 -7.61 5.09
N SER A 179 -13.99 -7.85 3.82
CA SER A 179 -13.39 -8.96 3.03
C SER A 179 -14.07 -9.07 1.66
N GLN A 180 -13.27 -8.82 0.61
CA GLN A 180 -13.42 -9.35 -0.76
C GLN A 180 -14.85 -9.35 -1.33
N SER A 181 -15.23 -8.23 -1.94
CA SER A 181 -16.44 -8.12 -2.75
C SER A 181 -16.14 -8.37 -4.23
N SER A 182 -16.24 -9.64 -4.63
CA SER A 182 -16.80 -9.96 -5.95
C SER A 182 -18.25 -9.48 -5.96
N ILE A 183 -18.51 -8.41 -6.71
CA ILE A 183 -19.81 -8.05 -7.27
C ILE A 183 -19.76 -8.63 -8.69
N SER A 184 -20.74 -9.47 -9.04
CA SER A 184 -20.88 -9.90 -10.42
C SER A 184 -21.55 -8.78 -11.22
N SER A 185 -20.95 -8.51 -12.39
CA SER A 185 -21.43 -7.65 -13.48
C SER A 185 -21.03 -6.16 -13.49
N PRO A 186 -20.86 -5.59 -14.70
CA PRO A 186 -19.65 -4.87 -15.07
C PRO A 186 -19.77 -3.35 -14.87
N GLY A 187 -18.62 -2.72 -14.63
CA GLY A 187 -18.34 -1.33 -14.96
C GLY A 187 -19.27 -0.31 -14.30
N GLY A 188 -18.95 0.13 -13.09
CA GLY A 188 -19.57 1.33 -12.52
C GLY A 188 -19.38 1.44 -11.03
N ARG A 189 -19.06 2.66 -10.60
CA ARG A 189 -18.90 3.10 -9.21
C ARG A 189 -20.11 2.66 -8.40
N ALA A 190 -19.95 1.81 -7.38
CA ALA A 190 -21.05 1.45 -6.49
C ALA A 190 -21.02 2.33 -5.24
N THR A 191 -21.29 3.62 -5.40
CA THR A 191 -21.91 4.39 -4.31
C THR A 191 -23.41 4.20 -4.47
N CYS A 192 -24.01 3.49 -3.53
CA CYS A 192 -25.45 3.30 -3.45
C CYS A 192 -26.04 4.43 -2.60
N MET A 193 -27.11 5.08 -3.07
CA MET A 193 -27.96 5.94 -2.23
C MET A 193 -29.26 5.18 -1.90
N PRO A 194 -29.74 5.22 -0.65
CA PRO A 194 -31.04 4.65 -0.28
C PRO A 194 -32.18 5.45 -0.94
N LEU A 195 -33.25 4.74 -1.30
CA LEU A 195 -34.53 5.34 -1.65
C LEU A 195 -35.47 5.23 -0.44
N GLY A 196 -35.39 6.20 0.47
CA GLY A 196 -36.17 6.23 1.72
C GLY A 196 -35.40 5.70 2.92
#